data_AF-A0A077PD85-F1
#
_entry.id   AF-A0A077PD85-F1
#
_cell.length_a   1.000
_cell.length_b   1.000
_cell.length_c   1.000
_cell.angle_alpha   90.00
_cell.angle_beta   90.00
_cell.angle_gamma   90.00
#
_symmetry.space_group_name_H-M   'P 1'
#
loop_
_entity.id
_entity.type
_entity.pdbx_description
1 polymer ?
#
loop_
_entity_poly.entity_id
_entity_poly.type
_entity_poly.pdbx_seq_one_letter_code
_entity_poly.pdbx_strand_id
1 'polypeptide(L)'
;MATWFAENSPESPEYDISHILSIKGIGPWTLDYIKLRANKDPNIWMGSDLGIKKAIKKYNNFDHVKSHPWSSYLSIQLWNIT
;
A
#
# COMPACT_ATOMS: atom_id res chain seq x y z
N MET A 1 28.85 -5.71 -5.54
CA MET A 1 27.84 -5.92 -4.47
C MET A 1 27.15 -4.61 -4.07
N ALA A 2 27.87 -3.50 -3.84
CA ALA A 2 27.24 -2.23 -3.45
C ALA A 2 26.34 -1.58 -4.54
N THR A 3 26.70 -1.69 -5.83
CA THR A 3 25.95 -1.07 -6.94
C THR A 3 24.58 -1.69 -7.17
N TRP A 4 24.49 -3.03 -7.08
CA TRP A 4 23.24 -3.77 -7.27
C TRP A 4 22.15 -3.36 -6.26
N PHE A 5 22.51 -3.13 -4.99
CA PHE A 5 21.56 -2.65 -3.98
C PHE A 5 21.06 -1.24 -4.29
N ALA A 6 21.93 -0.35 -4.77
CA ALA A 6 21.54 1.02 -5.14
C ALA A 6 20.60 1.02 -6.36
N GLU A 7 20.87 0.18 -7.36
CA GLU A 7 20.04 0.03 -8.57
C GLU A 7 18.65 -0.55 -8.26
N ASN A 8 18.56 -1.46 -7.29
CA ASN A 8 17.31 -2.13 -6.89
C ASN A 8 16.69 -1.56 -5.60
N SER A 9 17.09 -0.35 -5.19
CA SER A 9 16.51 0.32 -4.02
C SER A 9 15.11 0.86 -4.35
N PRO A 10 14.18 0.89 -3.37
CA PRO A 10 12.84 1.48 -3.56
C PRO A 10 12.84 2.95 -3.96
N GLU A 11 13.95 3.66 -3.72
CA GLU A 11 14.14 5.07 -4.08
C GLU A 11 14.62 5.25 -5.54
N SER A 12 14.96 4.16 -6.24
CA SER A 12 15.32 4.18 -7.65
C SER A 12 14.10 4.49 -8.52
N PRO A 13 14.19 5.40 -9.51
CA PRO A 13 13.10 5.66 -10.45
C PRO A 13 12.64 4.43 -11.25
N GLU A 14 13.52 3.44 -11.39
CA GLU A 14 13.27 2.21 -12.15
C GLU A 14 12.74 1.08 -11.26
N TYR A 15 12.55 1.31 -9.96
CA TYR A 15 12.08 0.30 -9.04
C TYR A 15 10.59 -0.02 -9.23
N ASP A 16 10.31 -1.17 -9.87
CA ASP A 16 8.96 -1.69 -10.01
C ASP A 16 8.83 -3.13 -9.50
N ILE A 17 8.08 -3.29 -8.41
CA ILE A 17 7.76 -4.60 -7.84
C ILE A 17 6.51 -5.25 -8.43
N SER A 18 5.85 -4.65 -9.42
CA SER A 18 4.63 -5.20 -10.02
C SER A 18 4.81 -6.60 -10.61
N HIS A 19 6.05 -6.96 -11.00
CA HIS A 19 6.41 -8.27 -11.54
C HIS A 19 6.05 -9.44 -10.61
N ILE A 20 5.95 -9.22 -9.30
CA ILE A 20 5.56 -10.27 -8.33
C ILE A 20 4.13 -10.78 -8.53
N LEU A 21 3.27 -10.03 -9.22
CA LEU A 21 1.90 -10.46 -9.55
C LEU A 21 1.88 -11.71 -10.46
N SER A 22 3.00 -12.01 -11.14
CA SER A 22 3.15 -13.25 -11.90
C SER A 22 3.26 -14.51 -11.02
N ILE A 23 3.58 -14.34 -9.74
CA ILE A 23 3.75 -15.44 -8.79
C ILE A 23 2.37 -15.92 -8.32
N LYS A 24 2.06 -17.19 -8.58
CA LYS A 24 0.80 -17.82 -8.15
C LYS A 24 0.58 -17.64 -6.65
N GLY A 25 -0.55 -17.06 -6.28
CA GLY A 25 -0.93 -16.79 -4.89
C GLY A 25 -0.63 -15.37 -4.41
N ILE A 26 0.13 -14.56 -5.17
CA ILE A 26 0.31 -13.13 -4.90
C ILE A 26 -0.72 -12.33 -5.69
N GLY A 27 -1.58 -11.61 -4.99
CA GLY A 27 -2.60 -10.74 -5.59
C GLY A 27 -2.31 -9.25 -5.42
N PRO A 28 -3.16 -8.38 -6.02
CA PRO A 28 -3.01 -6.92 -5.90
C PRO A 28 -2.96 -6.42 -4.46
N TRP A 29 -3.76 -6.99 -3.56
CA TRP A 29 -3.74 -6.64 -2.14
C TRP A 29 -2.35 -6.85 -1.51
N THR A 30 -1.66 -7.94 -1.87
CA THR A 30 -0.32 -8.25 -1.36
C THR A 30 0.72 -7.30 -1.93
N LEU A 31 0.62 -6.98 -3.23
CA LEU A 31 1.47 -5.98 -3.87
C LEU A 31 1.34 -4.61 -3.16
N ASP A 32 0.11 -4.14 -2.95
CA ASP A 32 -0.16 -2.87 -2.28
C ASP A 32 0.33 -2.89 -0.84
N TYR A 33 0.15 -4.01 -0.13
CA TYR A 33 0.67 -4.17 1.23
C TYR A 33 2.20 -4.06 1.28
N ILE A 34 2.90 -4.66 0.32
CA ILE A 34 4.38 -4.55 0.21
C ILE A 34 4.77 -3.11 -0.09
N LYS A 35 4.11 -2.43 -1.03
CA LYS A 35 4.37 -1.00 -1.32
C LYS A 35 4.21 -0.15 -0.06
N LEU A 36 3.14 -0.38 0.70
CA LEU A 36 2.84 0.34 1.93
C LEU A 36 3.88 0.09 3.04
N ARG A 37 4.22 -1.18 3.33
CA ARG A 37 5.06 -1.55 4.49
C ARG A 37 6.56 -1.62 4.16
N ALA A 38 6.93 -2.23 3.05
CA ALA A 38 8.33 -2.45 2.68
C ALA A 38 8.91 -1.22 1.97
N ASN A 39 8.19 -0.67 0.98
CA ASN A 39 8.68 0.50 0.23
C ASN A 39 8.38 1.82 0.94
N LYS A 40 7.57 1.80 2.02
CA LYS A 40 7.14 2.97 2.78
C LYS A 40 6.44 4.02 1.89
N ASP A 41 5.78 3.58 0.82
CA ASP A 41 5.03 4.47 -0.07
C ASP A 41 3.93 5.18 0.75
N PRO A 42 3.90 6.52 0.81
CA PRO A 42 2.94 7.27 1.62
C PRO A 42 1.52 7.24 1.06
N ASN A 43 1.31 6.82 -0.20
CA ASN A 43 0.08 7.03 -0.94
C ASN A 43 -0.59 5.74 -1.43
N ILE A 44 -0.58 4.68 -0.62
CA ILE A 44 -1.26 3.41 -0.93
C ILE A 44 -2.60 3.31 -0.18
N TRP A 45 -3.68 3.13 -0.93
CA TRP A 45 -5.02 2.92 -0.37
C TRP A 45 -5.38 1.43 -0.34
N MET A 46 -5.52 0.87 0.86
CA MET A 46 -5.82 -0.55 1.07
C MET A 46 -7.34 -0.84 1.09
N GLY A 47 -8.16 -0.16 0.29
CA GLY A 47 -9.63 -0.24 0.36
C GLY A 47 -10.25 -1.61 0.03
N SER A 48 -9.49 -2.52 -0.58
CA SER A 48 -9.96 -3.90 -0.82
C SER A 48 -9.88 -4.78 0.44
N ASP A 49 -9.11 -4.36 1.45
CA ASP A 49 -8.91 -5.03 2.73
C ASP A 49 -10.21 -5.16 3.54
N LEU A 50 -10.42 -6.33 4.16
CA LEU A 50 -11.65 -6.61 4.90
C LEU A 50 -11.77 -5.77 6.18
N GLY A 51 -10.66 -5.52 6.90
CA GLY A 51 -10.65 -4.69 8.10
C GLY A 51 -11.02 -3.26 7.76
N ILE A 52 -10.39 -2.70 6.73
CA ILE A 52 -10.69 -1.35 6.23
C ILE A 52 -12.15 -1.25 5.78
N LYS A 53 -12.65 -2.19 5.00
CA LYS A 53 -14.08 -2.24 4.60
C LYS A 53 -15.04 -2.25 5.78
N LYS A 54 -14.66 -2.85 6.92
CA LYS A 54 -15.47 -2.82 8.14
C LYS A 54 -15.33 -1.48 8.87
N ALA A 55 -14.14 -0.93 8.97
CA ALA A 55 -13.89 0.35 9.64
C ALA A 55 -14.62 1.52 8.95
N ILE A 56 -14.58 1.60 7.61
CA ILE A 56 -15.22 2.70 6.88
C ILE A 56 -16.74 2.74 7.03
N LYS A 57 -17.38 1.59 7.31
CA LYS A 57 -18.84 1.53 7.56
C LYS A 57 -19.27 2.29 8.82
N LYS A 58 -18.34 2.61 9.72
CA LYS A 58 -18.59 3.42 10.93
C LYS A 58 -18.74 4.92 10.61
N TYR A 59 -18.43 5.35 9.37
CA TYR A 59 -18.38 6.76 8.97
C TYR A 59 -19.32 7.04 7.80
N ASN A 60 -20.12 8.11 7.90
CA ASN A 60 -20.93 8.60 6.79
C ASN A 60 -20.07 9.46 5.85
N ASN A 61 -20.36 9.41 4.53
CA ASN A 61 -19.68 10.20 3.50
C ASN A 61 -18.14 10.02 3.46
N PHE A 62 -17.67 8.80 3.72
CA PHE A 62 -16.24 8.48 3.67
C PHE A 62 -15.68 8.63 2.25
N ASP A 63 -14.66 9.46 2.10
CA ASP A 63 -13.96 9.72 0.85
C ASP A 63 -12.44 9.67 1.06
N HIS A 64 -11.83 8.58 0.62
CA HIS A 64 -10.39 8.36 0.75
C HIS A 64 -9.56 9.29 -0.16
N VAL A 65 -10.13 9.89 -1.21
CA VAL A 65 -9.38 10.74 -2.15
C VAL A 65 -8.79 11.95 -1.41
N LYS A 66 -9.49 12.45 -0.39
CA LYS A 66 -9.04 13.54 0.49
C LYS A 66 -7.78 13.21 1.30
N SER A 67 -7.40 11.93 1.38
CA SER A 67 -6.19 11.52 2.08
C SER A 67 -4.93 11.59 1.23
N HIS A 68 -5.04 11.83 -0.08
CA HIS A 68 -3.88 12.03 -0.94
C HIS A 68 -3.04 13.24 -0.50
N PRO A 69 -1.69 13.16 -0.47
CA PRO A 69 -0.82 12.04 -0.87
C PRO A 69 -0.46 11.07 0.28
N TRP A 70 -1.25 11.03 1.35
CA TRP A 70 -1.01 10.28 2.59
C TRP A 70 -1.97 9.09 2.78
N SER A 71 -2.45 8.49 1.69
CA SER A 71 -3.44 7.39 1.73
C SER A 71 -2.97 6.17 2.54
N SER A 72 -1.66 5.92 2.64
CA SER A 72 -1.10 4.86 3.48
C SER A 72 -1.33 5.13 4.96
N TYR A 73 -1.23 6.37 5.40
CA TYR A 73 -1.50 6.75 6.79
C TYR A 73 -2.97 6.57 7.13
N LEU A 74 -3.88 6.92 6.22
CA LEU A 74 -5.31 6.64 6.39
C LEU A 74 -5.55 5.13 6.53
N SER A 75 -4.98 4.31 5.63
CA SER A 75 -5.09 2.85 5.68
C SER A 75 -4.62 2.27 7.02
N ILE A 76 -3.46 2.75 7.51
CA ILE A 76 -2.90 2.34 8.81
C ILE A 76 -3.81 2.76 9.96
N GLN A 77 -4.35 3.99 9.93
CA GLN A 77 -5.25 4.43 10.99
C GLN A 77 -6.55 3.66 11.02
N LEU A 78 -7.12 3.32 9.86
CA LEU A 78 -8.32 2.49 9.78
C LEU A 78 -8.09 1.09 10.38
N TRP A 79 -6.92 0.49 10.19
CA TRP A 79 -6.56 -0.75 10.88
C TRP A 79 -6.47 -0.60 12.40
N ASN A 80 -5.95 0.53 12.91
CA ASN A 80 -5.83 0.77 14.36
C ASN A 80 -7.20 0.91 15.05
N ILE A 81 -8.22 1.38 14.34
CA ILE A 81 -9.57 1.63 14.88
C ILE A 81 -10.60 0.55 14.50
N THR A 82 -10.15 -0.49 13.77
CA THR A 82 -11.02 -1.61 13.37
C THR A 82 -11.43 -2.39 14.61
#